data_AF-A0AAU4T2T2-F1
#
_entry.id   AF-A0AAU4T2T2-F1
#
_cell.length_a   1.000
_cell.length_b   1.000
_cell.length_c   1.000
_cell.angle_alpha   90.00
_cell.angle_beta   90.00
_cell.angle_gamma   90.00
#
_symmetry.space_group_name_H-M   'P 1'
#
loop_
_entity.id
_entity.type
_entity.pdbx_description
1 polymer ?
#
loop_
_entity_poly.entity_id
_entity_poly.type
_entity_poly.pdbx_seq_one_letter_code
_entity_poly.pdbx_strand_id
1 'polypeptide(L)'
;MTETLQRRPEEHHSVGDLVGQATEQLSALVRQEVQLAKEELAQKGKRAGRGGGLLGAAGAVAYVGLMALAGTGTAALALELPVWASALIITAVLFVIAAILGLTGRAQLRRATPPLPAETLESVRADVDEIKERAQR
;
A
#
# COMPACT_ATOMS: atom_id res chain seq x y z
N MET A 1 -48.36 48.64 -38.79
CA MET A 1 -47.96 49.37 -37.57
C MET A 1 -46.97 48.47 -36.84
N THR A 2 -45.67 48.79 -36.96
CA THR A 2 -44.53 48.36 -36.13
C THR A 2 -44.31 46.85 -35.88
N GLU A 3 -43.55 46.20 -36.77
CA GLU A 3 -42.69 45.07 -36.38
C GLU A 3 -41.48 45.60 -35.60
N THR A 4 -41.49 45.45 -34.28
CA THR A 4 -40.33 45.75 -33.44
C THR A 4 -39.34 44.59 -33.54
N LEU A 5 -38.35 44.73 -34.42
CA LEU A 5 -37.12 43.92 -34.41
C LEU A 5 -36.39 44.16 -33.08
N GLN A 6 -36.76 43.39 -32.07
CA GLN A 6 -36.06 43.34 -30.79
C GLN A 6 -34.76 42.56 -31.01
N ARG A 7 -33.73 43.25 -31.52
CA ARG A 7 -32.34 42.78 -31.46
C ARG A 7 -32.05 42.49 -29.99
N ARG A 8 -31.93 41.20 -29.64
CA ARG A 8 -31.21 40.82 -28.42
C ARG A 8 -29.81 41.43 -28.54
N PRO A 9 -29.28 42.07 -27.49
CA PRO A 9 -27.91 42.55 -27.52
C PRO A 9 -27.01 41.35 -27.84
N GLU A 10 -26.24 41.45 -28.92
CA GLU A 10 -25.14 40.53 -29.21
C GLU A 10 -24.15 40.67 -28.04
N GLU A 11 -24.25 39.78 -27.05
CA GLU A 11 -23.25 39.66 -25.99
C GLU A 11 -21.96 39.14 -26.61
N HIS A 12 -21.16 40.06 -27.14
CA HIS A 12 -19.76 39.83 -27.44
C HIS A 12 -19.06 39.46 -26.14
N HIS A 13 -19.01 38.16 -25.84
CA HIS A 13 -18.26 37.63 -24.71
C HIS A 13 -16.82 38.14 -24.85
N SER A 14 -16.38 38.89 -23.83
CA SER A 14 -15.03 39.41 -23.82
C SER A 14 -14.04 38.25 -23.69
N VAL A 15 -12.84 38.39 -24.24
CA VAL A 15 -11.76 37.40 -24.04
C VAL A 15 -11.50 37.16 -22.55
N GLY A 16 -11.75 38.18 -21.71
CA GLY A 16 -11.70 38.05 -20.25
C GLY A 16 -12.75 37.11 -19.66
N ASP A 17 -13.97 37.07 -20.22
CA ASP A 17 -15.05 36.20 -19.74
C ASP A 17 -14.78 34.73 -20.09
N LEU A 18 -14.22 34.48 -21.28
CA LEU A 18 -13.82 33.13 -21.71
C LEU A 18 -12.66 32.57 -20.87
N VAL A 19 -11.68 33.41 -20.53
CA VAL A 19 -10.57 33.02 -19.64
C VAL A 19 -11.08 32.75 -18.21
N GLY A 20 -12.03 33.56 -17.73
CA GLY A 20 -12.71 33.32 -16.45
C GLY A 20 -13.43 31.96 -16.43
N GLN A 21 -14.25 31.69 -17.44
CA GLN A 21 -14.97 30.41 -17.57
C GLN A 21 -14.02 29.21 -17.68
N ALA A 22 -12.95 29.31 -18.47
CA ALA A 22 -11.97 28.23 -18.61
C ALA A 22 -11.24 27.94 -17.28
N THR A 23 -10.90 29.00 -16.52
CA THR A 23 -10.27 28.86 -15.20
C THR A 23 -11.20 28.21 -14.19
N GLU A 24 -12.49 28.56 -14.24
CA GLU A 24 -13.52 27.99 -13.37
C GLU A 24 -13.80 26.51 -13.72
N GLN A 25 -13.85 26.17 -15.00
CA GLN A 25 -13.96 24.78 -15.47
C GLN A 25 -12.75 23.94 -15.06
N LEU A 26 -11.53 24.48 -15.20
CA LEU A 26 -10.32 23.79 -14.77
C LEU A 26 -10.31 23.57 -13.24
N SER A 27 -10.73 24.59 -12.48
CA SER A 27 -10.85 24.48 -11.02
C SER A 27 -11.89 23.43 -10.60
N ALA A 28 -13.01 23.34 -11.33
CA ALA A 28 -14.03 22.32 -11.11
C ALA A 28 -13.49 20.92 -11.42
N LEU A 29 -12.78 20.75 -12.54
CA LEU A 29 -12.17 19.48 -12.94
C LEU A 29 -11.14 18.99 -11.92
N VAL A 30 -10.24 19.86 -11.46
CA VAL A 30 -9.24 19.51 -10.44
C VAL A 30 -9.92 19.04 -9.15
N ARG A 31 -10.98 19.73 -8.71
CA ARG A 31 -11.75 19.31 -7.52
C ARG A 31 -12.40 17.94 -7.72
N GLN A 32 -12.91 17.66 -8.92
CA GLN A 32 -13.52 16.39 -9.26
C GLN A 32 -12.50 15.25 -9.28
N GLU A 33 -11.33 15.45 -9.87
CA GLU A 33 -10.22 14.48 -9.85
C GLU A 33 -9.75 14.19 -8.42
N VAL A 34 -9.62 15.22 -7.58
CA VAL A 34 -9.28 15.02 -6.17
C VAL A 34 -10.37 14.21 -5.45
N GLN A 35 -11.64 14.46 -5.74
CA GLN A 35 -12.75 13.72 -5.14
C GLN A 35 -12.76 12.25 -5.61
N LEU A 36 -12.54 12.01 -6.90
CA LEU A 36 -12.43 10.67 -7.48
C LEU A 36 -11.24 9.92 -6.88
N ALA A 37 -10.07 10.55 -6.80
CA ALA A 37 -8.88 9.97 -6.20
C ALA A 37 -9.10 9.61 -4.72
N LYS A 38 -9.79 10.46 -3.95
CA LYS A 38 -10.16 10.16 -2.56
C LYS A 38 -11.05 8.92 -2.47
N GLU A 39 -12.04 8.80 -3.35
CA GLU A 39 -12.93 7.64 -3.39
C GLU A 39 -12.21 6.36 -3.78
N GLU A 40 -11.33 6.42 -4.78
CA GLU A 40 -10.53 5.27 -5.20
C GLU A 40 -9.55 4.85 -4.09
N LEU A 41 -8.88 5.81 -3.44
CA LEU A 41 -8.00 5.55 -2.30
C LEU A 41 -8.78 4.96 -1.11
N ALA A 42 -9.99 5.46 -0.83
CA ALA A 42 -10.83 4.91 0.23
C ALA A 42 -11.26 3.48 -0.09
N GLN A 43 -11.63 3.18 -1.34
CA GLN A 43 -11.98 1.83 -1.76
C GLN A 43 -10.77 0.88 -1.71
N LYS A 44 -9.60 1.31 -2.22
CA LYS A 44 -8.34 0.55 -2.13
C LYS A 44 -7.97 0.31 -0.67
N GLY A 45 -8.03 1.33 0.16
CA GLY A 45 -7.77 1.26 1.60
C GLY A 45 -8.72 0.31 2.33
N LYS A 46 -10.01 0.32 2.02
CA LYS A 46 -10.99 -0.61 2.61
C LYS A 46 -10.73 -2.06 2.20
N ARG A 47 -10.40 -2.30 0.93
CA ARG A 47 -10.06 -3.64 0.41
C ARG A 47 -8.76 -4.16 1.03
N ALA A 48 -7.72 -3.32 1.04
CA ALA A 48 -6.44 -3.64 1.68
C ALA A 48 -6.58 -3.85 3.18
N GLY A 49 -7.35 -3.01 3.88
CA GLY A 49 -7.62 -3.12 5.31
C GLY A 49 -8.40 -4.36 5.67
N ARG A 50 -9.44 -4.72 4.90
CA ARG A 50 -10.18 -5.97 5.12
C ARG A 50 -9.31 -7.19 4.84
N GLY A 51 -8.54 -7.19 3.75
CA GLY A 51 -7.62 -8.27 3.42
C GLY A 51 -6.53 -8.45 4.47
N GLY A 52 -5.86 -7.36 4.85
CA GLY A 52 -4.85 -7.34 5.91
C GLY A 52 -5.40 -7.75 7.26
N GLY A 53 -6.60 -7.28 7.63
CA GLY A 53 -7.28 -7.66 8.86
C GLY A 53 -7.63 -9.15 8.91
N LEU A 54 -8.16 -9.72 7.82
CA LEU A 54 -8.46 -11.15 7.73
C LEU A 54 -7.18 -12.01 7.79
N LEU A 55 -6.11 -11.62 7.09
CA LEU A 55 -4.83 -12.32 7.16
C LEU A 55 -4.22 -12.22 8.56
N GLY A 56 -4.31 -11.07 9.21
CA GLY A 56 -3.87 -10.89 10.60
C GLY A 56 -4.65 -11.79 11.57
N ALA A 57 -5.98 -11.83 11.45
CA ALA A 57 -6.82 -12.70 12.26
C ALA A 57 -6.53 -14.19 12.01
N ALA A 58 -6.39 -14.59 10.74
CA ALA A 58 -6.02 -15.95 10.37
C ALA A 58 -4.65 -16.34 10.95
N GLY A 59 -3.67 -15.44 10.90
CA GLY A 59 -2.36 -15.64 11.51
C GLY A 59 -2.44 -15.80 13.04
N ALA A 60 -3.25 -14.99 13.72
CA ALA A 60 -3.46 -15.10 15.16
C ALA A 60 -4.11 -16.44 15.56
N VAL A 61 -5.16 -16.85 14.83
CA VAL A 61 -5.82 -18.15 15.06
C VAL A 61 -4.87 -19.31 14.77
N ALA A 62 -4.11 -19.25 13.67
CA ALA A 62 -3.10 -20.25 13.34
C ALA A 62 -2.00 -20.35 14.40
N TYR A 63 -1.59 -19.23 14.99
CA TYR A 63 -0.60 -19.22 16.08
C TYR A 63 -1.12 -19.96 17.33
N VAL A 64 -2.36 -19.68 17.75
CA VAL A 64 -2.98 -20.40 18.87
C VAL A 64 -3.14 -21.89 18.53
N GLY A 65 -3.57 -22.21 17.31
CA GLY A 65 -3.67 -23.58 16.83
C GLY A 65 -2.33 -24.32 16.83
N LEU A 66 -1.23 -23.64 16.48
CA LEU A 66 0.12 -24.20 16.52
C LEU A 66 0.55 -24.53 17.96
N MET A 67 0.25 -23.66 18.92
CA MET A 67 0.53 -23.92 20.34
C MET A 67 -0.26 -25.12 20.86
N ALA A 68 -1.55 -25.21 20.50
CA ALA A 68 -2.38 -26.36 20.83
C ALA A 68 -1.84 -27.65 20.18
N LEU A 69 -1.44 -27.60 18.91
CA LEU A 69 -0.87 -28.73 18.20
C LEU A 69 0.46 -29.20 18.80
N ALA A 70 1.31 -28.27 19.23
CA ALA A 70 2.54 -28.57 19.96
C ALA A 70 2.25 -29.31 21.27
N GLY A 71 1.25 -28.86 22.03
CA GLY A 71 0.77 -29.54 23.23
C GLY A 71 0.24 -30.94 22.93
N THR A 72 -0.61 -31.08 21.91
CA THR A 72 -1.16 -32.38 21.47
C THR A 72 -0.05 -33.34 21.05
N GLY A 73 0.92 -32.89 20.25
CA GLY A 73 2.06 -33.72 19.84
C GLY A 73 2.92 -34.14 21.03
N THR A 74 3.14 -33.23 21.98
CA THR A 74 3.88 -33.53 23.21
C THR A 74 3.15 -34.57 24.05
N ALA A 75 1.83 -34.41 24.23
CA ALA A 75 1.00 -35.35 24.97
C ALA A 75 0.95 -36.73 24.30
N ALA A 76 0.83 -36.78 22.97
CA ALA A 76 0.83 -38.03 22.20
C ALA A 76 2.16 -38.78 22.35
N LEU A 77 3.30 -38.11 22.22
CA LEU A 77 4.62 -38.72 22.42
C LEU A 77 4.85 -39.10 23.89
N ALA A 78 4.28 -38.35 24.83
CA ALA A 78 4.38 -38.65 26.26
C ALA A 78 3.68 -39.95 26.69
N LEU A 79 2.91 -40.59 25.79
CA LEU A 79 2.37 -41.94 26.02
C LEU A 79 3.47 -43.01 26.02
N GLU A 80 4.54 -42.80 25.26
CA GLU A 80 5.66 -43.76 25.15
C GLU A 80 6.97 -43.23 25.73
N LEU A 81 7.13 -41.90 25.84
CA LEU A 81 8.33 -41.22 26.30
C LEU A 81 8.08 -40.38 27.55
N PRO A 82 9.10 -40.09 28.37
CA PRO A 82 8.95 -39.11 29.44
C PRO A 82 8.67 -37.73 28.87
N VAL A 83 7.82 -36.95 29.57
CA VAL A 83 7.31 -35.64 29.12
C VAL A 83 8.41 -34.68 28.65
N TRP A 84 9.56 -34.67 29.33
CA TRP A 84 10.68 -33.80 28.96
C TRP A 84 11.27 -34.15 27.58
N ALA A 85 11.36 -35.44 27.22
CA ALA A 85 11.89 -35.88 25.94
C ALA A 85 10.91 -35.56 24.82
N SER A 86 9.61 -35.81 25.03
CA SER A 86 8.54 -35.43 24.11
C SER A 86 8.53 -33.93 23.81
N ALA A 87 8.63 -33.11 24.85
CA ALA A 87 8.65 -31.66 24.71
C ALA A 87 9.88 -31.18 23.92
N LEU A 88 11.06 -31.78 24.15
CA LEU A 88 12.27 -31.45 23.39
C LEU A 88 12.15 -31.82 21.91
N ILE A 89 11.58 -32.99 21.59
CA ILE A 89 11.40 -33.44 20.20
C ILE A 89 10.47 -32.48 19.45
N ILE A 90 9.29 -32.20 20.01
CA ILE A 90 8.34 -31.28 19.39
C ILE A 90 8.94 -29.88 19.24
N THR A 91 9.65 -29.41 20.26
CA THR A 91 10.36 -28.12 20.21
C THR A 91 11.37 -28.10 19.06
N ALA A 92 12.22 -29.12 18.94
CA ALA A 92 13.20 -29.22 17.86
C ALA A 92 12.55 -29.21 16.47
N VAL A 93 11.45 -29.95 16.29
CA VAL A 93 10.68 -29.96 15.03
C VAL A 93 10.14 -28.57 14.70
N LEU A 94 9.57 -27.87 15.68
CA LEU A 94 9.06 -26.51 15.49
C LEU A 94 10.17 -25.51 15.13
N PHE A 95 11.35 -25.63 15.75
CA PHE A 95 12.51 -24.79 15.40
C PHE A 95 13.01 -25.04 13.97
N VAL A 96 13.01 -26.29 13.50
CA VAL A 96 13.36 -26.61 12.11
C VAL A 96 12.35 -25.99 11.15
N ILE A 97 11.05 -26.12 11.42
CA ILE A 97 9.99 -25.49 10.63
C ILE A 97 10.17 -23.96 10.62
N ALA A 98 10.39 -23.35 11.79
CA ALA A 98 10.61 -21.91 11.92
C ALA A 98 11.84 -21.43 11.15
N ALA A 99 12.95 -22.18 11.16
CA ALA A 99 14.13 -21.87 10.38
C ALA A 99 13.84 -21.88 8.87
N ILE A 100 13.13 -22.90 8.37
CA ILE A 100 12.74 -23.00 6.95
C ILE A 100 11.82 -21.83 6.56
N LEU A 101 10.79 -21.55 7.36
CA LEU A 101 9.87 -20.43 7.12
C LEU A 101 10.60 -19.08 7.17
N GLY A 102 11.50 -18.88 8.13
CA GLY A 102 12.28 -17.66 8.27
C GLY A 102 13.22 -17.42 7.08
N LEU A 103 13.93 -18.45 6.64
CA LEU A 103 14.83 -18.37 5.48
C LEU A 103 14.07 -18.12 4.18
N THR A 104 12.98 -18.84 3.95
CA THR A 104 12.14 -18.66 2.75
C THR A 104 11.43 -17.32 2.75
N GLY A 105 10.89 -16.87 3.88
CA GLY A 105 10.28 -15.55 4.05
C GLY A 105 11.28 -14.44 3.79
N ARG A 106 12.49 -14.53 4.34
CA ARG A 106 13.59 -13.58 4.07
C ARG A 106 13.95 -13.55 2.59
N ALA A 107 14.01 -14.71 1.93
CA ALA A 107 14.32 -14.80 0.50
C ALA A 107 13.22 -14.14 -0.36
N GLN A 108 11.95 -14.34 -0.02
CA GLN A 108 10.83 -13.71 -0.72
C GLN A 108 10.82 -12.20 -0.52
N LEU A 109 11.06 -11.70 0.70
CA LEU A 109 11.12 -10.27 0.97
C LEU A 109 12.24 -9.61 0.18
N ARG A 110 13.43 -10.21 0.12
CA ARG A 110 14.56 -9.73 -0.70
C ARG A 110 14.26 -9.70 -2.20
N ARG A 111 13.34 -10.53 -2.69
CA ARG A 111 12.90 -10.51 -4.10
C ARG A 111 11.84 -9.43 -4.35
N ALA A 112 10.94 -9.24 -3.39
CA ALA A 112 9.86 -8.25 -3.46
C ALA A 112 10.34 -6.81 -3.24
N THR A 113 11.44 -6.63 -2.50
CA THR A 113 12.16 -5.36 -2.37
C THR A 113 13.58 -5.56 -2.90
N PRO A 114 13.83 -5.41 -4.22
CA PRO A 114 15.18 -5.30 -4.73
C PRO A 114 15.90 -4.21 -3.91
N PRO A 115 17.16 -4.40 -3.50
CA PRO A 115 17.94 -3.30 -2.95
C PRO A 115 17.86 -2.16 -3.96
N LEU A 116 17.44 -0.96 -3.51
CA LEU A 116 17.48 0.26 -4.33
C LEU A 116 18.83 0.25 -5.05
N PRO A 117 18.87 0.19 -6.40
CA PRO A 117 20.14 0.10 -7.11
C PRO A 117 21.02 1.26 -6.63
N ALA A 118 22.26 0.99 -6.22
CA ALA A 118 23.17 2.03 -5.77
C ALA A 118 23.27 3.17 -6.79
N GLU A 119 23.17 2.84 -8.09
CA GLU A 119 23.10 3.77 -9.21
C GLU A 119 21.91 4.74 -9.15
N THR A 120 20.74 4.31 -8.64
CA THR A 120 19.56 5.19 -8.49
C THR A 120 19.69 6.16 -7.31
N LEU A 121 20.48 5.80 -6.29
CA LEU A 121 20.80 6.71 -5.20
C LEU A 121 21.91 7.69 -5.61
N GLU A 122 22.86 7.25 -6.44
CA GLU A 122 23.87 8.12 -7.05
C GLU A 122 23.25 9.11 -8.02
N SER A 123 22.31 8.70 -8.88
CA SER A 123 21.67 9.60 -9.84
C SER A 123 20.83 10.68 -9.14
N VAL A 124 20.07 10.31 -8.10
CA VAL A 124 19.30 11.28 -7.30
C VAL A 124 20.21 12.24 -6.54
N ARG A 125 21.40 11.79 -6.11
CA ARG A 125 22.37 12.63 -5.42
C ARG A 125 23.07 13.59 -6.37
N ALA A 126 23.42 13.13 -7.56
CA ALA A 126 23.94 13.96 -8.64
C ALA A 126 22.92 15.04 -9.06
N ASP A 127 21.65 14.68 -9.20
CA ASP A 127 20.57 15.62 -9.53
C ASP A 127 20.40 16.70 -8.44
N VAL A 128 20.51 16.32 -7.16
CA VAL A 128 20.43 17.26 -6.02
C VAL A 128 21.65 18.18 -5.96
N ASP A 129 22.84 17.66 -6.24
CA ASP A 129 24.08 18.45 -6.23
C ASP A 129 24.10 19.44 -7.41
N GLU A 130 23.61 19.05 -8.59
CA GLU A 130 23.45 19.94 -9.73
C GLU A 130 22.45 21.07 -9.45
N ILE A 131 21.32 20.77 -8.81
CA ILE A 131 20.32 21.78 -8.42
C ILE A 131 20.92 22.78 -7.41
N LYS A 132 21.73 22.30 -6.45
CA LYS A 132 22.42 23.18 -5.49
C LYS A 132 23.46 24.08 -6.15
N GLU A 133 24.22 23.54 -7.10
CA GLU A 133 25.25 24.30 -7.82
C GLU A 133 24.63 25.39 -8.70
N ARG A 134 23.50 25.09 -9.35
CA ARG A 134 22.72 26.06 -10.13
C ARG A 134 22.05 27.14 -9.27
N ALA A 135 21.75 26.86 -8.00
CA ALA A 135 21.15 27.82 -7.07
C ALA A 135 22.18 28.74 -6.38
N GLN A 136 23.47 28.38 -6.41
CA GLN A 136 24.57 29.18 -5.86
C GLN A 136 25.25 30.10 -6.88
N ARG A 137 24.86 30.05 -8.15
CA ARG A 137 25.36 30.91 -9.23
C ARG A 137 24.42 32.08 -9.51
#